data_AF-A0A7X3WV07-F1
#
_entry.id   AF-A0A7X3WV07-F1
#
_cell.length_a   1.000
_cell.length_b   1.000
_cell.length_c   1.000
_cell.angle_alpha   90.00
_cell.angle_beta   90.00
_cell.angle_gamma   90.00
#
_symmetry.space_group_name_H-M   'P 1'
#
loop_
_entity.id
_entity.type
_entity.pdbx_description
1 polymer ?
#
loop_
_entity_poly.entity_id
_entity_poly.type
_entity_poly.pdbx_seq_one_letter_code
_entity_poly.pdbx_strand_id
1 'polypeptide(L)'
;MRFTYSLVVSVLVFCFIGLLFTPPASAFIEREYTIREVLNACTNIVFGEVKSVDRGRLRGIVTVEEDVKGKSGLKEIKMNFATGHYKRGTSPQKLVKLLKPGMPIIVFYREHYGIDSMCFVDDTWFQMRAYRGRYGGGSWWTFTHIDPMMSRTFDGKTKAFQKIVRDMLAGKMWVAAPKNAVKVLVLTGNSTYPTWSQTPVNANVATYEYQALRSIKKSGKRAIAYELTKERTLPQLEKADILWIGYEEISSYGRYLLSSKAEEKIKAFVENGGIVVVAGQDSSAEKPCGIGWLEGGKLKGVESPPTQDFVVTKKRSSLFSIPNAIGSGKIFVDDAWVDWDRSDEVFATTKETKELVVGTRRSGKGLYIITSLRNDGQYTTSVNKAFMENIMHYAVTQLK
;
A
#
# COMPACT_ATOMS: atom_id res chain seq x y z
N MET A 1 41.77 29.72 -36.59
CA MET A 1 41.18 30.00 -35.25
C MET A 1 39.66 30.15 -35.23
N ARG A 2 38.97 30.61 -36.29
CA ARG A 2 37.49 30.74 -36.28
C ARG A 2 36.72 29.40 -36.40
N PHE A 3 37.30 28.40 -37.08
CA PHE A 3 36.65 27.10 -37.30
C PHE A 3 36.54 26.25 -36.03
N THR A 4 37.52 26.33 -35.13
CA THR A 4 37.53 25.61 -33.85
C THR A 4 36.51 26.17 -32.87
N TYR A 5 36.25 27.47 -32.89
CA TYR A 5 35.24 28.11 -32.04
C TYR A 5 33.81 27.68 -32.43
N SER A 6 33.48 27.65 -33.72
CA SER A 6 32.14 27.23 -34.18
C SER A 6 31.87 25.76 -33.89
N LEU A 7 32.88 24.88 -33.99
CA LEU A 7 32.71 23.47 -33.67
C LEU A 7 32.44 23.27 -32.17
N VAL A 8 33.17 23.97 -31.30
CA VAL A 8 32.99 23.89 -29.84
C VAL A 8 31.62 24.42 -29.41
N VAL A 9 31.16 25.53 -30.00
CA VAL A 9 29.83 26.09 -29.72
C VAL A 9 28.73 25.13 -30.17
N SER A 10 28.83 24.55 -31.37
CA SER A 10 27.84 23.58 -31.85
C SER A 10 27.79 22.32 -30.97
N VAL A 11 28.94 21.78 -30.56
CA VAL A 11 28.99 20.62 -29.66
C VAL A 11 28.36 20.95 -28.30
N LEU A 12 28.63 22.14 -27.74
CA LEU A 12 28.01 22.57 -26.48
C LEU A 12 26.50 22.76 -26.60
N VAL A 13 26.00 23.30 -27.71
CA VAL A 13 24.56 23.45 -27.97
C VAL A 13 23.90 22.08 -28.11
N PHE A 14 24.49 21.14 -28.83
CA PHE A 14 23.96 19.77 -28.92
C PHE A 14 23.98 19.03 -27.57
N CYS A 15 25.02 19.22 -26.75
CA CYS A 15 25.05 18.68 -25.38
C CYS A 15 23.98 19.31 -24.47
N PHE A 16 23.74 20.63 -24.58
CA PHE A 16 22.67 21.30 -23.83
C PHE A 16 21.28 20.86 -24.26
N ILE A 17 21.04 20.67 -25.56
CA ILE A 17 19.79 20.12 -26.08
C ILE A 17 19.61 18.68 -25.57
N GLY A 18 20.67 17.85 -25.55
CA GLY A 18 20.62 16.49 -25.00
C GLY A 18 20.24 16.43 -23.50
N LEU A 19 20.64 17.44 -22.71
CA LEU A 19 20.25 17.54 -21.30
C LEU A 19 18.80 17.98 -21.10
N LEU A 20 18.19 18.69 -22.06
CA LEU A 20 16.77 19.05 -22.02
C LEU A 20 15.84 17.86 -22.32
N PHE A 21 16.38 16.78 -22.90
CA PHE A 21 15.65 15.57 -23.25
C PHE A 21 16.07 14.35 -22.43
N THR A 22 16.76 14.52 -21.28
CA THR A 22 16.93 13.38 -20.38
C THR A 22 15.56 12.92 -19.90
N PRO A 23 15.12 11.69 -20.22
CA PRO A 23 13.90 11.16 -19.65
C PRO A 23 14.04 11.21 -18.13
N PRO A 24 12.96 11.51 -17.38
CA PRO A 24 13.02 11.48 -15.94
C PRO A 24 13.60 10.12 -15.54
N ALA A 25 14.76 10.15 -14.89
CA ALA A 25 15.31 8.94 -14.33
C ALA A 25 14.25 8.40 -13.39
N SER A 26 13.66 7.26 -13.73
CA SER A 26 12.79 6.51 -12.84
C SER A 26 13.64 6.10 -11.65
N ALA A 27 13.75 6.98 -10.67
CA ALA A 27 14.40 6.68 -9.41
C ALA A 27 13.66 5.47 -8.85
N PHE A 28 14.36 4.35 -8.73
CA PHE A 28 13.83 3.17 -8.07
C PHE A 28 13.63 3.52 -6.60
N ILE A 29 12.43 3.98 -6.26
CA ILE A 29 12.02 4.17 -4.87
C ILE A 29 11.64 2.79 -4.35
N GLU A 30 12.55 2.21 -3.57
CA GLU A 30 12.29 0.94 -2.90
C GLU A 30 11.13 1.09 -1.92
N ARG A 31 10.03 0.39 -2.23
CA ARG A 31 8.73 0.46 -1.56
C ARG A 31 8.81 0.03 -0.09
N GLU A 32 8.01 0.67 0.77
CA GLU A 32 7.77 0.22 2.15
C GLU A 32 6.80 -0.97 2.17
N TYR A 33 7.22 -2.12 2.72
CA TYR A 33 6.34 -3.26 2.97
C TYR A 33 5.47 -3.00 4.21
N THR A 34 4.21 -3.46 4.19
CA THR A 34 3.41 -3.60 5.42
C THR A 34 3.77 -4.90 6.13
N ILE A 35 3.50 -4.96 7.44
CA ILE A 35 3.54 -6.22 8.18
C ILE A 35 2.61 -7.25 7.51
N ARG A 36 1.39 -6.86 7.10
CA ARG A 36 0.42 -7.76 6.45
C ARG A 36 0.96 -8.38 5.16
N GLU A 37 1.68 -7.61 4.35
CA GLU A 37 2.34 -8.13 3.14
C GLU A 37 3.43 -9.15 3.47
N VAL A 38 4.26 -8.89 4.48
CA VAL A 38 5.23 -9.86 4.97
C VAL A 38 4.53 -11.14 5.41
N LEU A 39 3.45 -11.02 6.21
CA LEU A 39 2.68 -12.18 6.69
C LEU A 39 2.09 -12.98 5.52
N ASN A 40 1.52 -12.32 4.52
CA ASN A 40 0.88 -12.96 3.36
C ASN A 40 1.90 -13.64 2.43
N ALA A 41 3.09 -13.05 2.27
CA ALA A 41 4.16 -13.57 1.44
C ALA A 41 4.78 -14.88 1.97
N CYS A 42 4.65 -15.14 3.26
CA CYS A 42 5.25 -16.30 3.92
C CYS A 42 4.33 -17.52 3.91
N THR A 43 4.91 -18.69 3.65
CA THR A 43 4.23 -19.98 3.89
C THR A 43 4.27 -20.34 5.36
N ASN A 44 5.34 -19.92 6.06
CA ASN A 44 5.60 -20.25 7.45
C ASN A 44 6.11 -19.06 8.23
N ILE A 45 5.74 -19.00 9.51
CA ILE A 45 6.26 -18.01 10.47
C ILE A 45 6.54 -18.75 11.76
N VAL A 46 7.76 -18.63 12.25
CA VAL A 46 8.24 -19.32 13.43
C VAL A 46 8.73 -18.32 14.46
N PHE A 47 8.35 -18.54 15.71
CA PHE A 47 8.97 -17.88 16.86
C PHE A 47 9.99 -18.84 17.48
N GLY A 48 11.13 -18.27 17.86
CA GLY A 48 12.19 -19.05 18.47
C GLY A 48 13.04 -18.22 19.41
N GLU A 49 14.05 -18.90 19.95
CA GLU A 49 15.06 -18.31 20.83
C GLU A 49 16.45 -18.66 20.30
N VAL A 50 17.36 -17.69 20.32
CA VAL A 50 18.78 -17.92 20.01
C VAL A 50 19.37 -18.83 21.08
N LYS A 51 19.70 -20.06 20.70
CA LYS A 51 20.30 -21.08 21.58
C LYS A 51 21.79 -20.85 21.77
N SER A 52 22.52 -20.61 20.68
CA SER A 52 23.97 -20.39 20.72
C SER A 52 24.46 -19.52 19.57
N VAL A 53 25.58 -18.85 19.79
CA VAL A 53 26.27 -18.02 18.79
C VAL A 53 27.77 -18.29 18.88
N ASP A 54 28.35 -18.79 17.80
CA ASP A 54 29.80 -18.96 17.62
C ASP A 54 30.33 -17.78 16.82
N ARG A 55 31.00 -16.85 17.53
CA ARG A 55 31.59 -15.64 16.92
C ARG A 55 32.82 -15.92 16.07
N GLY A 56 33.55 -17.00 16.34
CA GLY A 56 34.74 -17.36 15.58
C GLY A 56 34.37 -17.98 14.23
N ARG A 57 33.38 -18.89 14.23
CA ARG A 57 32.88 -19.54 13.02
C ARG A 57 31.76 -18.77 12.33
N LEU A 58 31.31 -17.66 12.91
CA LEU A 58 30.19 -16.84 12.42
C LEU A 58 28.93 -17.68 12.20
N ARG A 59 28.51 -18.41 13.24
CA ARG A 59 27.36 -19.32 13.21
C ARG A 59 26.43 -19.09 14.39
N GLY A 60 25.17 -19.44 14.22
CA GLY A 60 24.17 -19.43 15.28
C GLY A 60 23.23 -20.61 15.19
N ILE A 61 22.62 -20.98 16.31
CA ILE A 61 21.53 -21.96 16.37
C ILE A 61 20.35 -21.29 17.05
N VAL A 62 19.18 -21.42 16.46
CA VAL A 62 17.90 -20.97 17.01
C VAL A 62 17.07 -22.20 17.34
N THR A 63 16.57 -22.28 18.56
CA THR A 63 15.53 -23.25 18.94
C THR A 63 14.20 -22.75 18.42
N VAL A 64 13.44 -23.62 17.75
CA VAL A 64 12.06 -23.33 17.35
C VAL A 64 11.15 -23.58 18.54
N GLU A 65 10.41 -22.55 18.96
CA GLU A 65 9.48 -22.62 20.09
C GLU A 65 8.04 -22.82 19.62
N GLU A 66 7.67 -22.17 18.51
CA GLU A 66 6.28 -22.14 18.05
C GLU A 66 6.20 -21.94 16.53
N ASP A 67 5.41 -22.79 15.87
CA ASP A 67 4.93 -22.58 14.50
C ASP A 67 3.67 -21.71 14.52
N VAL A 68 3.84 -20.40 14.30
CA VAL A 68 2.75 -19.42 14.37
C VAL A 68 1.93 -19.37 13.07
N LYS A 69 2.57 -19.69 11.95
CA LYS A 69 1.92 -19.90 10.64
C LYS A 69 2.59 -21.08 9.94
N GLY A 70 1.78 -21.93 9.32
CA GLY A 70 2.25 -23.17 8.68
C GLY A 70 2.70 -24.21 9.71
N LYS A 71 3.32 -25.29 9.25
CA LYS A 71 3.98 -26.30 10.10
C LYS A 71 5.41 -26.45 9.59
N SER A 72 6.41 -26.12 10.40
CA SER A 72 7.80 -26.17 9.97
C SER A 72 8.39 -27.59 10.11
N GLY A 73 7.98 -28.31 11.16
CA GLY A 73 8.62 -29.57 11.56
C GLY A 73 10.08 -29.40 12.02
N LEU A 74 10.54 -28.17 12.18
CA LEU A 74 11.91 -27.85 12.58
C LEU A 74 11.99 -27.79 14.11
N LYS A 75 12.98 -28.47 14.68
CA LYS A 75 13.35 -28.27 16.10
C LYS A 75 14.33 -27.12 16.28
N GLU A 76 15.20 -26.95 15.29
CA GLU A 76 16.25 -25.95 15.29
C GLU A 76 16.44 -25.36 13.88
N ILE A 77 16.84 -24.10 13.83
CA ILE A 77 17.31 -23.41 12.62
C ILE A 77 18.80 -23.13 12.79
N LYS A 78 19.62 -23.73 11.93
CA LYS A 78 21.09 -23.58 11.93
C LYS A 78 21.49 -22.46 10.98
N MET A 79 22.13 -21.41 11.50
CA MET A 79 22.41 -20.18 10.78
C MET A 79 23.91 -20.00 10.51
N ASN A 80 24.31 -19.88 9.23
CA ASN A 80 25.69 -19.64 8.81
C ASN A 80 25.84 -18.19 8.34
N PHE A 81 26.38 -17.34 9.21
CA PHE A 81 26.58 -15.92 8.95
C PHE A 81 27.79 -15.65 8.06
N ALA A 82 28.76 -16.56 7.93
CA ALA A 82 30.00 -16.35 7.18
C ALA A 82 29.81 -16.07 5.67
N THR A 83 28.61 -16.30 5.15
CA THR A 83 28.25 -16.20 3.72
C THR A 83 27.74 -14.82 3.29
N GLY A 84 27.52 -13.90 4.24
CA GLY A 84 26.90 -12.62 3.95
C GLY A 84 27.80 -11.61 3.22
N HIS A 85 27.16 -10.61 2.62
CA HIS A 85 27.83 -9.51 1.95
C HIS A 85 28.57 -8.60 2.93
N TYR A 86 29.67 -8.01 2.45
CA TYR A 86 30.42 -6.97 3.15
C TYR A 86 30.14 -5.62 2.48
N LYS A 87 29.13 -4.90 2.98
CA LYS A 87 28.72 -3.59 2.45
C LYS A 87 28.39 -2.63 3.60
N ARG A 88 28.27 -1.33 3.31
CA ARG A 88 27.87 -0.34 4.33
C ARG A 88 26.54 -0.77 4.97
N GLY A 89 26.53 -0.89 6.30
CA GLY A 89 25.33 -1.28 7.06
C GLY A 89 25.17 -2.79 7.28
N THR A 90 25.89 -3.65 6.56
CA THR A 90 25.77 -5.12 6.66
C THR A 90 27.12 -5.85 6.61
N SER A 91 27.33 -6.75 7.56
CA SER A 91 28.41 -7.74 7.49
C SER A 91 28.10 -8.93 8.38
N PRO A 92 28.71 -10.11 8.13
CA PRO A 92 28.66 -11.26 9.03
C PRO A 92 29.02 -10.92 10.49
N GLN A 93 30.08 -10.13 10.68
CA GLN A 93 30.58 -9.73 11.99
C GLN A 93 29.62 -8.77 12.69
N LYS A 94 28.89 -7.93 11.94
CA LYS A 94 27.86 -7.08 12.51
C LYS A 94 26.70 -7.92 13.01
N LEU A 95 26.19 -8.85 12.19
CA LEU A 95 25.07 -9.70 12.60
C LEU A 95 25.41 -10.55 13.83
N VAL A 96 26.56 -11.23 13.83
CA VAL A 96 26.93 -12.11 14.96
C VAL A 96 27.14 -11.35 16.28
N LYS A 97 27.47 -10.05 16.22
CA LYS A 97 27.60 -9.20 17.42
C LYS A 97 26.25 -8.79 18.00
N LEU A 98 25.21 -8.73 17.17
CA LEU A 98 23.84 -8.37 17.58
C LEU A 98 23.16 -9.53 18.33
N LEU A 99 23.49 -10.77 17.97
CA LEU A 99 22.87 -11.96 18.54
C LEU A 99 23.56 -12.40 19.85
N LYS A 100 22.74 -12.82 20.81
CA LYS A 100 23.16 -13.42 22.08
C LYS A 100 22.25 -14.59 22.42
N PRO A 101 22.74 -15.64 23.11
CA PRO A 101 21.88 -16.68 23.67
C PRO A 101 20.74 -16.09 24.51
N GLY A 102 19.55 -16.69 24.43
CA GLY A 102 18.34 -16.24 25.12
C GLY A 102 17.57 -15.13 24.40
N MET A 103 18.05 -14.61 23.26
CA MET A 103 17.32 -13.57 22.53
C MET A 103 16.16 -14.16 21.75
N PRO A 104 14.95 -13.59 21.84
CA PRO A 104 13.83 -13.99 21.00
C PRO A 104 14.05 -13.56 19.54
N ILE A 105 13.62 -14.41 18.61
CA ILE A 105 13.69 -14.20 17.17
C ILE A 105 12.37 -14.56 16.50
N ILE A 106 12.04 -13.84 15.42
CA ILE A 106 10.99 -14.23 14.49
C ILE A 106 11.63 -14.61 13.16
N VAL A 107 11.24 -15.75 12.60
CA VAL A 107 11.68 -16.19 11.28
C VAL A 107 10.46 -16.27 10.37
N PHE A 108 10.36 -15.30 9.47
CA PHE A 108 9.38 -15.28 8.38
C PHE A 108 10.01 -16.00 7.19
N TYR A 109 9.39 -17.05 6.67
CA TYR A 109 9.94 -17.71 5.50
C TYR A 109 8.89 -18.25 4.54
N ARG A 110 9.31 -18.36 3.28
CA ARG A 110 8.56 -19.07 2.25
C ARG A 110 9.33 -20.30 1.83
N GLU A 111 8.60 -21.39 1.69
CA GLU A 111 9.12 -22.62 1.13
C GLU A 111 8.74 -22.70 -0.35
N HIS A 112 9.76 -22.80 -1.20
CA HIS A 112 9.66 -22.94 -2.64
C HIS A 112 10.76 -23.91 -3.13
N TYR A 113 11.41 -23.64 -4.28
CA TYR A 113 12.65 -24.33 -4.73
C TYR A 113 13.78 -24.33 -3.67
N GLY A 114 13.65 -23.50 -2.63
CA GLY A 114 14.43 -23.49 -1.41
C GLY A 114 13.66 -22.68 -0.35
N ILE A 115 14.37 -22.24 0.69
CA ILE A 115 13.86 -21.33 1.70
C ILE A 115 14.43 -19.94 1.42
N ASP A 116 13.54 -18.97 1.24
CA ASP A 116 13.86 -17.55 1.40
C ASP A 116 13.25 -17.09 2.71
N SER A 117 14.06 -16.47 3.57
CA SER A 117 13.62 -16.04 4.89
C SER A 117 14.04 -14.62 5.21
N MET A 118 13.18 -13.95 5.96
CA MET A 118 13.45 -12.67 6.59
C MET A 118 13.31 -12.88 8.10
N CYS A 119 14.40 -12.63 8.82
CA CYS A 119 14.48 -12.81 10.26
C CYS A 119 14.42 -11.45 10.95
N PHE A 120 13.88 -11.43 12.17
CA PHE A 120 13.81 -10.23 13.00
C PHE A 120 14.28 -10.49 14.43
N VAL A 121 15.22 -9.66 14.90
CA VAL A 121 15.68 -9.60 16.30
C VAL A 121 15.90 -8.14 16.67
N ASP A 122 15.13 -7.61 17.64
CA ASP A 122 15.27 -6.27 18.24
C ASP A 122 15.79 -5.20 17.26
N ASP A 123 14.87 -4.59 16.50
CA ASP A 123 15.13 -3.55 15.50
C ASP A 123 15.97 -4.00 14.28
N THR A 124 16.42 -5.26 14.25
CA THR A 124 17.27 -5.78 13.17
C THR A 124 16.54 -6.79 12.30
N TRP A 125 16.33 -6.41 11.04
CA TRP A 125 15.89 -7.29 9.97
C TRP A 125 17.07 -7.86 9.20
N PHE A 126 17.07 -9.15 8.91
CA PHE A 126 18.13 -9.78 8.12
C PHE A 126 17.64 -10.97 7.30
N GLN A 127 18.18 -11.12 6.11
CA GLN A 127 17.74 -12.15 5.18
C GLN A 127 18.67 -13.36 5.20
N MET A 128 18.06 -14.55 5.22
CA MET A 128 18.76 -15.82 5.06
C MET A 128 18.12 -16.69 3.96
N ARG A 129 18.91 -17.59 3.40
CA ARG A 129 18.47 -18.57 2.40
C ARG A 129 18.93 -19.97 2.75
N ALA A 130 18.10 -20.96 2.45
CA ALA A 130 18.51 -22.36 2.46
C ALA A 130 18.15 -23.00 1.12
N TYR A 131 19.07 -23.76 0.55
CA TYR A 131 18.78 -24.54 -0.67
C TYR A 131 18.40 -25.96 -0.26
N ARG A 132 17.36 -26.53 -0.88
CA ARG A 132 17.07 -27.95 -0.75
C ARG A 132 18.09 -28.71 -1.61
N GLY A 133 19.09 -29.32 -0.96
CA GLY A 133 20.01 -30.25 -1.62
C GLY A 133 19.39 -31.63 -1.81
N ARG A 134 20.02 -32.48 -2.64
CA ARG A 134 19.65 -33.89 -2.90
C ARG A 134 19.67 -34.78 -1.62
N TYR A 135 20.25 -34.29 -0.54
CA TYR A 135 20.31 -34.94 0.77
C TYR A 135 19.52 -34.10 1.78
N GLY A 136 18.26 -34.51 2.00
CA GLY A 136 17.24 -33.80 2.79
C GLY A 136 17.48 -33.77 4.30
N GLY A 137 18.68 -33.41 4.76
CA GLY A 137 19.01 -33.30 6.19
C GLY A 137 19.64 -31.97 6.57
N GLY A 138 18.88 -31.09 7.23
CA GLY A 138 19.41 -30.03 8.10
C GLY A 138 20.45 -29.10 7.49
N SER A 139 20.16 -28.49 6.33
CA SER A 139 21.06 -27.52 5.70
C SER A 139 21.21 -26.26 6.56
N TRP A 140 22.43 -25.73 6.59
CA TRP A 140 22.71 -24.43 7.21
C TRP A 140 22.08 -23.33 6.36
N TRP A 141 21.30 -22.46 6.99
CA TRP A 141 20.72 -21.30 6.36
C TRP A 141 21.82 -20.26 6.21
N THR A 142 22.07 -19.85 4.98
CA THR A 142 23.11 -18.91 4.60
C THR A 142 22.62 -17.49 4.74
N PHE A 143 23.34 -16.67 5.49
CA PHE A 143 23.08 -15.25 5.63
C PHE A 143 23.41 -14.51 4.33
N THR A 144 22.56 -13.56 3.94
CA THR A 144 22.81 -12.72 2.77
C THR A 144 23.20 -11.32 3.20
N HIS A 145 22.32 -10.62 3.91
CA HIS A 145 22.53 -9.25 4.38
C HIS A 145 21.55 -8.86 5.49
N ILE A 146 21.90 -7.81 6.23
CA ILE A 146 21.00 -7.05 7.11
C ILE A 146 20.26 -6.07 6.22
N ASP A 147 18.95 -6.01 6.34
CA ASP A 147 18.09 -5.14 5.54
C ASP A 147 17.63 -3.94 6.39
N PRO A 148 18.32 -2.79 6.32
CA PRO A 148 17.93 -1.62 7.08
C PRO A 148 16.62 -1.00 6.58
N MET A 149 16.18 -1.27 5.35
CA MET A 149 14.95 -0.66 4.79
C MET A 149 13.70 -1.24 5.42
N MET A 150 13.77 -2.48 5.90
CA MET A 150 12.68 -3.17 6.60
C MET A 150 12.36 -2.57 7.98
N SER A 151 13.22 -1.71 8.55
CA SER A 151 12.88 -0.91 9.74
C SER A 151 11.63 -0.04 9.53
N ARG A 152 11.33 0.34 8.28
CA ARG A 152 10.09 1.05 7.92
C ARG A 152 8.84 0.18 8.04
N THR A 153 8.99 -1.15 7.99
CA THR A 153 7.90 -2.13 8.14
C THR A 153 7.53 -2.32 9.61
N PHE A 154 8.55 -2.50 10.45
CA PHE A 154 8.44 -2.54 11.91
C PHE A 154 9.80 -2.24 12.53
N ASP A 155 9.77 -1.44 13.58
CA ASP A 155 10.88 -1.14 14.47
C ASP A 155 10.40 -1.36 15.91
N GLY A 156 11.24 -1.94 16.76
CA GLY A 156 10.92 -2.27 18.14
C GLY A 156 11.38 -3.66 18.62
N LYS A 157 10.97 -3.99 19.84
CA LYS A 157 11.35 -5.24 20.50
C LYS A 157 10.69 -6.48 19.89
N THR A 158 11.44 -7.58 19.78
CA THR A 158 10.95 -8.83 19.16
C THR A 158 9.68 -9.34 19.83
N LYS A 159 9.59 -9.34 21.17
CA LYS A 159 8.40 -9.82 21.89
C LYS A 159 7.15 -8.96 21.60
N ALA A 160 7.32 -7.64 21.44
CA ALA A 160 6.23 -6.77 21.03
C ALA A 160 5.78 -7.11 19.59
N PHE A 161 6.74 -7.37 18.69
CA PHE A 161 6.42 -7.76 17.34
C PHE A 161 5.73 -9.13 17.26
N GLN A 162 6.16 -10.11 18.07
CA GLN A 162 5.52 -11.42 18.19
C GLN A 162 4.03 -11.29 18.52
N LYS A 163 3.68 -10.40 19.46
CA LYS A 163 2.27 -10.10 19.78
C LYS A 163 1.52 -9.53 18.58
N ILE A 164 2.10 -8.56 17.88
CA ILE A 164 1.49 -7.94 16.69
C ILE A 164 1.25 -8.99 15.61
N VAL A 165 2.24 -9.84 15.33
CA VAL A 165 2.13 -10.93 14.35
C VAL A 165 0.98 -11.87 14.71
N ARG A 166 0.88 -12.33 15.96
CA ARG A 166 -0.24 -13.20 16.40
C ARG A 166 -1.59 -12.52 16.25
N ASP A 167 -1.70 -11.27 16.68
CA ASP A 167 -2.94 -10.51 16.61
C ASP A 167 -3.39 -10.31 15.14
N MET A 168 -2.47 -10.02 14.23
CA MET A 168 -2.77 -9.87 12.80
C MET A 168 -3.12 -11.20 12.12
N LEU A 169 -2.45 -12.30 12.48
CA LEU A 169 -2.79 -13.65 12.00
C LEU A 169 -4.16 -14.11 12.51
N ALA A 170 -4.58 -13.66 13.71
CA ALA A 170 -5.93 -13.84 14.22
C ALA A 170 -6.97 -12.91 13.55
N GLY A 171 -6.58 -12.19 12.49
CA GLY A 171 -7.45 -11.33 11.70
C GLY A 171 -7.67 -9.94 12.28
N LYS A 172 -7.03 -9.54 13.38
CA LYS A 172 -7.19 -8.19 13.92
C LYS A 172 -6.58 -7.15 12.98
N MET A 173 -7.26 -6.02 12.85
CA MET A 173 -6.85 -4.87 12.04
C MET A 173 -6.37 -3.72 12.93
N TRP A 174 -5.43 -2.92 12.41
CA TRP A 174 -4.84 -1.74 13.07
C TRP A 174 -4.11 -2.05 14.39
N VAL A 175 -3.57 -3.26 14.52
CA VAL A 175 -2.92 -3.73 15.76
C VAL A 175 -1.75 -2.85 16.19
N ALA A 176 -0.97 -2.36 15.22
CA ALA A 176 0.17 -1.48 15.45
C ALA A 176 -0.18 0.02 15.40
N ALA A 177 -1.46 0.37 15.25
CA ALA A 177 -1.86 1.77 15.13
C ALA A 177 -1.75 2.50 16.48
N PRO A 178 -1.30 3.76 16.50
CA PRO A 178 -1.41 4.61 17.67
C PRO A 178 -2.86 4.70 18.17
N LYS A 179 -3.06 4.81 19.49
CA LYS A 179 -4.39 4.79 20.14
C LYS A 179 -5.40 5.78 19.51
N ASN A 180 -4.93 6.97 19.12
CA ASN A 180 -5.76 8.05 18.57
C ASN A 180 -5.59 8.21 17.05
N ALA A 181 -5.05 7.21 16.37
CA ALA A 181 -4.90 7.25 14.91
C ALA A 181 -6.27 7.15 14.23
N VAL A 182 -6.43 7.87 13.12
CA VAL A 182 -7.52 7.66 12.17
C VAL A 182 -7.30 6.30 11.52
N LYS A 183 -8.30 5.44 11.58
CA LYS A 183 -8.29 4.10 11.00
C LYS A 183 -8.95 4.13 9.64
N VAL A 184 -8.19 3.79 8.61
CA VAL A 184 -8.66 3.71 7.22
C VAL A 184 -8.67 2.25 6.79
N LEU A 185 -9.84 1.74 6.41
CA LEU A 185 -9.97 0.48 5.70
C LEU A 185 -9.94 0.77 4.21
N VAL A 186 -9.07 0.10 3.46
CA VAL A 186 -8.94 0.27 2.01
C VAL A 186 -9.36 -1.01 1.32
N LEU A 187 -10.46 -0.97 0.57
CA LEU A 187 -10.86 -2.02 -0.35
C LEU A 187 -10.20 -1.74 -1.70
N THR A 188 -9.22 -2.55 -2.12
CA THR A 188 -8.54 -2.41 -3.42
C THR A 188 -7.75 -3.69 -3.76
N GLY A 189 -7.46 -3.88 -5.05
CA GLY A 189 -6.60 -4.96 -5.56
C GLY A 189 -7.35 -6.20 -6.03
N ASN A 190 -8.64 -6.07 -6.37
CA ASN A 190 -9.42 -7.10 -7.05
C ASN A 190 -9.56 -6.88 -8.57
N SER A 191 -9.41 -5.64 -9.05
CA SER A 191 -9.61 -5.23 -10.45
C SER A 191 -8.32 -5.13 -11.26
N THR A 192 -7.20 -4.75 -10.64
CA THR A 192 -5.90 -4.61 -11.33
C THR A 192 -5.25 -5.98 -11.57
N TYR A 193 -5.06 -6.36 -12.84
CA TYR A 193 -4.15 -7.46 -13.21
C TYR A 193 -2.74 -7.16 -12.67
N PRO A 194 -2.00 -8.11 -12.08
CA PRO A 194 -0.59 -7.89 -11.76
C PRO A 194 0.16 -7.53 -13.06
N THR A 195 0.82 -6.38 -13.07
CA THR A 195 1.50 -5.80 -14.23
C THR A 195 2.47 -6.78 -14.88
N TRP A 196 2.46 -6.84 -16.22
CA TRP A 196 3.24 -7.73 -17.09
C TRP A 196 4.78 -7.66 -16.98
N SER A 197 5.34 -6.80 -16.13
CA SER A 197 6.79 -6.66 -15.94
C SER A 197 7.31 -7.13 -14.57
N GLN A 198 6.46 -7.80 -13.78
CA GLN A 198 6.88 -8.48 -12.57
C GLN A 198 6.27 -9.87 -12.62
N THR A 199 7.12 -10.91 -12.67
CA THR A 199 6.69 -12.27 -12.32
C THR A 199 5.77 -12.16 -11.10
N PRO A 200 4.53 -12.72 -11.11
CA PRO A 200 3.60 -12.59 -10.00
C PRO A 200 4.30 -13.08 -8.73
N VAL A 201 4.83 -12.15 -7.95
CA VAL A 201 5.24 -12.46 -6.60
C VAL A 201 3.92 -12.43 -5.87
N ASN A 202 3.43 -13.59 -5.42
CA ASN A 202 2.23 -13.70 -4.58
C ASN A 202 2.27 -12.79 -3.32
N ALA A 203 3.38 -12.10 -3.07
CA ALA A 203 3.62 -11.08 -2.05
C ALA A 203 3.19 -9.64 -2.43
N ASN A 204 3.04 -9.29 -3.71
CA ASN A 204 2.65 -7.93 -4.12
C ASN A 204 1.13 -7.80 -4.16
N VAL A 205 0.51 -7.83 -2.98
CA VAL A 205 -0.97 -7.71 -2.84
C VAL A 205 -1.45 -6.26 -2.81
N ALA A 206 -0.54 -5.29 -2.64
CA ALA A 206 -0.86 -3.87 -2.54
C ALA A 206 -0.85 -3.17 -3.89
N THR A 207 -1.94 -2.47 -4.22
CA THR A 207 -2.06 -1.63 -5.41
C THR A 207 -1.22 -0.35 -5.29
N TYR A 208 -0.91 0.30 -6.42
CA TYR A 208 -0.29 1.63 -6.44
C TYR A 208 -1.13 2.62 -5.62
N GLU A 209 -2.46 2.53 -5.73
CA GLU A 209 -3.42 3.33 -4.97
C GLU A 209 -3.23 3.17 -3.46
N TYR A 210 -3.15 1.93 -2.96
CA TYR A 210 -2.91 1.67 -1.54
C TYR A 210 -1.57 2.23 -1.06
N GLN A 211 -0.52 2.15 -1.88
CA GLN A 211 0.79 2.71 -1.54
C GLN A 211 0.78 4.25 -1.52
N ALA A 212 0.07 4.88 -2.45
CA ALA A 212 -0.14 6.32 -2.45
C ALA A 212 -0.85 6.76 -1.16
N LEU A 213 -1.93 6.07 -0.77
CA LEU A 213 -2.63 6.33 0.49
C LEU A 213 -1.72 6.15 1.71
N ARG A 214 -0.98 5.04 1.80
CA ARG A 214 -0.07 4.76 2.91
C ARG A 214 1.08 5.76 3.07
N SER A 215 1.40 6.51 2.02
CA SER A 215 2.40 7.58 2.10
C SER A 215 1.90 8.78 2.92
N ILE A 216 0.59 8.91 3.12
CA ILE A 216 -0.06 9.96 3.90
C ILE A 216 -0.09 9.53 5.37
N LYS A 217 0.99 9.79 6.11
CA LYS A 217 1.13 9.28 7.49
C LYS A 217 0.28 10.01 8.54
N LYS A 218 -0.16 11.24 8.26
CA LYS A 218 -0.91 12.09 9.19
C LYS A 218 -1.72 13.16 8.48
N SER A 219 -2.81 13.61 9.12
CA SER A 219 -3.49 14.85 8.77
C SER A 219 -3.58 15.73 10.02
N GLY A 220 -2.99 16.93 9.95
CA GLY A 220 -2.75 17.77 11.12
C GLY A 220 -1.94 17.04 12.19
N LYS A 221 -2.51 16.91 13.40
CA LYS A 221 -1.91 16.20 14.54
C LYS A 221 -2.32 14.72 14.63
N ARG A 222 -3.24 14.25 13.79
CA ARG A 222 -3.75 12.86 13.84
C ARG A 222 -2.92 11.98 12.93
N ALA A 223 -2.31 10.93 13.49
CA ALA A 223 -1.73 9.86 12.68
C ALA A 223 -2.82 9.11 11.92
N ILE A 224 -2.49 8.55 10.75
CA ILE A 224 -3.40 7.74 9.95
C ILE A 224 -2.83 6.33 9.83
N ALA A 225 -3.65 5.33 10.13
CA ALA A 225 -3.32 3.93 10.05
C ALA A 225 -4.20 3.24 9.00
N TYR A 226 -3.57 2.54 8.07
CA TYR A 226 -4.23 1.92 6.93
C TYR A 226 -4.24 0.40 7.06
N GLU A 227 -5.36 -0.22 6.73
CA GLU A 227 -5.48 -1.67 6.55
C GLU A 227 -6.06 -1.97 5.18
N LEU A 228 -5.44 -2.91 4.47
CA LEU A 228 -5.87 -3.37 3.16
C LEU A 228 -6.82 -4.55 3.32
N THR A 229 -7.92 -4.55 2.58
CA THR A 229 -8.78 -5.72 2.37
C THR A 229 -9.07 -5.91 0.89
N LYS A 230 -9.18 -7.17 0.47
CA LYS A 230 -9.75 -7.56 -0.83
C LYS A 230 -11.18 -8.09 -0.68
N GLU A 231 -11.62 -8.31 0.56
CA GLU A 231 -12.94 -8.85 0.86
C GLU A 231 -14.01 -7.77 0.76
N ARG A 232 -14.89 -7.90 -0.23
CA ARG A 232 -16.04 -7.00 -0.44
C ARG A 232 -17.11 -7.11 0.67
N THR A 233 -16.96 -8.04 1.60
CA THR A 233 -17.74 -8.11 2.86
C THR A 233 -17.31 -7.05 3.89
N LEU A 234 -16.20 -6.35 3.62
CA LEU A 234 -15.66 -5.25 4.42
C LEU A 234 -15.45 -5.64 5.89
N PRO A 235 -14.57 -6.62 6.19
CA PRO A 235 -14.35 -7.09 7.55
C PRO A 235 -13.90 -5.94 8.46
N GLN A 236 -14.48 -5.88 9.67
CA GLN A 236 -14.16 -4.88 10.69
C GLN A 236 -14.36 -3.40 10.27
N LEU A 237 -15.18 -3.14 9.25
CA LEU A 237 -15.53 -1.77 8.84
C LEU A 237 -16.03 -0.91 10.01
N GLU A 238 -16.78 -1.50 10.94
CA GLU A 238 -17.31 -0.80 12.12
C GLU A 238 -16.24 -0.28 13.09
N LYS A 239 -14.98 -0.71 12.92
CA LYS A 239 -13.82 -0.23 13.70
C LYS A 239 -12.99 0.81 12.95
N ALA A 240 -13.30 1.06 11.68
CA ALA A 240 -12.67 2.10 10.88
C ALA A 240 -13.33 3.46 11.15
N ASP A 241 -12.63 4.53 10.82
CA ASP A 241 -13.18 5.88 10.72
C ASP A 241 -13.50 6.22 9.26
N ILE A 242 -12.70 5.70 8.33
CA ILE A 242 -12.81 5.95 6.89
C ILE A 242 -12.75 4.62 6.14
N LEU A 243 -13.64 4.45 5.15
CA LEU A 243 -13.55 3.42 4.12
C LEU A 243 -13.12 4.07 2.80
N TRP A 244 -12.00 3.64 2.23
CA TRP A 244 -11.61 3.97 0.87
C TRP A 244 -11.93 2.79 -0.05
N ILE A 245 -12.81 3.01 -1.02
CA ILE A 245 -13.13 2.04 -2.07
C ILE A 245 -12.35 2.44 -3.32
N GLY A 246 -11.39 1.60 -3.68
CA GLY A 246 -10.47 1.84 -4.78
C GLY A 246 -11.10 1.75 -6.17
N TYR A 247 -10.28 2.03 -7.18
CA TYR A 247 -10.71 2.00 -8.57
C TYR A 247 -11.25 0.62 -8.96
N GLU A 248 -12.40 0.59 -9.62
CA GLU A 248 -13.08 -0.64 -10.09
C GLU A 248 -13.51 -1.65 -9.01
N GLU A 249 -13.57 -1.26 -7.75
CA GLU A 249 -13.96 -2.19 -6.67
C GLU A 249 -15.49 -2.36 -6.53
N ILE A 250 -16.26 -1.40 -7.04
CA ILE A 250 -17.74 -1.40 -7.09
C ILE A 250 -18.23 -1.96 -8.43
N SER A 251 -17.64 -1.50 -9.54
CA SER A 251 -17.98 -1.96 -10.89
C SER A 251 -16.71 -2.12 -11.71
N SER A 252 -16.62 -3.25 -12.44
CA SER A 252 -15.50 -3.59 -13.32
C SER A 252 -16.01 -4.47 -14.45
N TYR A 253 -15.60 -4.18 -15.68
CA TYR A 253 -15.96 -4.90 -16.91
C TYR A 253 -17.48 -5.09 -17.07
N GLY A 254 -18.25 -4.03 -16.79
CA GLY A 254 -19.71 -4.03 -16.86
C GLY A 254 -20.37 -4.95 -15.83
N ARG A 255 -19.74 -5.21 -14.69
CA ARG A 255 -20.31 -6.02 -13.60
C ARG A 255 -20.31 -5.23 -12.31
N TYR A 256 -21.47 -5.20 -11.66
CA TYR A 256 -21.59 -4.73 -10.29
C TYR A 256 -21.07 -5.79 -9.31
N LEU A 257 -20.21 -5.41 -8.38
CA LEU A 257 -19.39 -6.33 -7.57
C LEU A 257 -19.74 -6.33 -6.08
N LEU A 258 -20.50 -5.34 -5.60
CA LEU A 258 -20.96 -5.29 -4.22
C LEU A 258 -22.23 -6.13 -4.06
N SER A 259 -22.29 -6.90 -2.98
CA SER A 259 -23.54 -7.55 -2.56
C SER A 259 -24.42 -6.56 -1.80
N SER A 260 -25.74 -6.77 -1.80
CA SER A 260 -26.67 -5.92 -1.03
C SER A 260 -26.32 -5.87 0.45
N LYS A 261 -25.78 -6.96 1.03
CA LYS A 261 -25.28 -6.96 2.42
C LYS A 261 -24.10 -6.01 2.62
N ALA A 262 -23.19 -5.92 1.66
CA ALA A 262 -22.08 -4.98 1.71
C ALA A 262 -22.57 -3.54 1.58
N GLU A 263 -23.51 -3.27 0.67
CA GLU A 263 -24.14 -1.96 0.49
C GLU A 263 -24.80 -1.45 1.77
N GLU A 264 -25.65 -2.28 2.40
CA GLU A 264 -26.29 -1.94 3.66
C GLU A 264 -25.28 -1.70 4.78
N LYS A 265 -24.16 -2.45 4.77
CA LYS A 265 -23.06 -2.21 5.72
C LYS A 265 -22.37 -0.87 5.49
N ILE A 266 -22.16 -0.46 4.23
CA ILE A 266 -21.59 0.84 3.86
C ILE A 266 -22.53 1.97 4.29
N LYS A 267 -23.83 1.86 3.99
CA LYS A 267 -24.84 2.86 4.41
C LYS A 267 -24.90 2.99 5.92
N ALA A 268 -25.00 1.88 6.64
CA ALA A 268 -25.01 1.89 8.10
C ALA A 268 -23.71 2.48 8.69
N PHE A 269 -22.56 2.23 8.06
CA PHE A 269 -21.29 2.83 8.46
C PHE A 269 -21.32 4.36 8.33
N VAL A 270 -21.79 4.89 7.20
CA VAL A 270 -21.92 6.34 6.99
C VAL A 270 -22.95 6.95 7.93
N GLU A 271 -24.12 6.32 8.09
CA GLU A 271 -25.18 6.80 8.98
C GLU A 271 -24.66 7.01 10.42
N ASN A 272 -23.77 6.11 10.87
CA ASN A 272 -23.15 6.14 12.19
C ASN A 272 -21.92 7.05 12.31
N GLY A 273 -21.58 7.84 11.28
CA GLY A 273 -20.50 8.83 11.33
C GLY A 273 -19.23 8.44 10.57
N GLY A 274 -19.21 7.27 9.93
CA GLY A 274 -18.13 6.87 9.05
C GLY A 274 -18.06 7.73 7.78
N ILE A 275 -16.88 7.78 7.18
CA ILE A 275 -16.66 8.46 5.89
C ILE A 275 -16.32 7.44 4.83
N VAL A 276 -17.01 7.48 3.71
CA VAL A 276 -16.72 6.63 2.55
C VAL A 276 -16.14 7.49 1.44
N VAL A 277 -14.94 7.14 0.98
CA VAL A 277 -14.32 7.71 -0.21
C VAL A 277 -14.39 6.69 -1.34
N VAL A 278 -14.88 7.10 -2.50
CA VAL A 278 -14.99 6.24 -3.69
C VAL A 278 -14.13 6.82 -4.81
N ALA A 279 -13.14 6.04 -5.27
CA ALA A 279 -12.39 6.30 -6.49
C ALA A 279 -13.27 6.03 -7.73
N GLY A 280 -12.79 6.37 -8.94
CA GLY A 280 -13.50 6.11 -10.19
C GLY A 280 -13.85 4.63 -10.38
N GLN A 281 -14.89 4.34 -11.16
CA GLN A 281 -15.37 2.99 -11.40
C GLN A 281 -15.53 2.79 -12.90
N ASP A 282 -15.31 1.57 -13.39
CA ASP A 282 -15.49 1.24 -14.80
C ASP A 282 -16.98 1.07 -15.09
N SER A 283 -17.49 1.97 -15.93
CA SER A 283 -18.90 2.10 -16.28
C SER A 283 -19.02 2.11 -17.79
N SER A 284 -19.84 1.21 -18.34
CA SER A 284 -20.12 1.19 -19.78
C SER A 284 -21.50 1.74 -20.10
N ALA A 285 -21.72 2.15 -21.36
CA ALA A 285 -23.03 2.58 -21.83
C ALA A 285 -24.12 1.50 -21.66
N GLU A 286 -23.79 0.22 -21.90
CA GLU A 286 -24.73 -0.90 -21.79
C GLU A 286 -24.96 -1.33 -20.33
N LYS A 287 -23.95 -1.12 -19.47
CA LYS A 287 -23.96 -1.57 -18.08
C LYS A 287 -23.37 -0.48 -17.17
N PRO A 288 -24.14 0.60 -16.95
CA PRO A 288 -23.68 1.71 -16.12
C PRO A 288 -23.43 1.23 -14.68
N CYS A 289 -22.42 1.82 -14.03
CA CYS A 289 -22.10 1.46 -12.66
C CYS A 289 -23.27 1.73 -11.72
N GLY A 290 -23.64 0.72 -10.93
CA GLY A 290 -24.66 0.83 -9.90
C GLY A 290 -24.24 1.72 -8.72
N ILE A 291 -25.23 2.20 -7.98
CA ILE A 291 -25.05 3.11 -6.84
C ILE A 291 -25.72 2.61 -5.55
N GLY A 292 -25.97 1.31 -5.44
CA GLY A 292 -26.71 0.76 -4.29
C GLY A 292 -25.99 0.96 -2.95
N TRP A 293 -24.69 1.28 -2.95
CA TRP A 293 -23.88 1.67 -1.79
C TRP A 293 -24.13 3.11 -1.28
N LEU A 294 -24.78 3.96 -2.09
CA LEU A 294 -24.99 5.38 -1.82
C LEU A 294 -26.43 5.64 -1.36
N GLU A 295 -26.57 6.21 -0.17
CA GLU A 295 -27.89 6.55 0.38
C GLU A 295 -28.59 7.67 -0.41
N GLY A 296 -29.88 7.48 -0.73
CA GLY A 296 -30.74 8.48 -1.37
C GLY A 296 -30.36 8.89 -2.80
N GLY A 297 -29.59 8.09 -3.54
CA GLY A 297 -28.94 8.53 -4.77
C GLY A 297 -29.69 8.45 -6.09
N LYS A 298 -29.37 9.42 -6.95
CA LYS A 298 -29.73 9.50 -8.37
C LYS A 298 -28.50 9.45 -9.29
N LEU A 299 -27.30 9.26 -8.73
CA LEU A 299 -26.07 9.20 -9.52
C LEU A 299 -26.15 8.07 -10.55
N LYS A 300 -25.65 8.38 -11.74
CA LYS A 300 -25.51 7.42 -12.83
C LYS A 300 -24.07 7.41 -13.31
N GLY A 301 -23.45 6.22 -13.34
CA GLY A 301 -22.15 6.03 -13.97
C GLY A 301 -22.25 6.24 -15.48
N VAL A 302 -21.28 6.92 -16.07
CA VAL A 302 -21.18 7.15 -17.51
C VAL A 302 -19.80 6.79 -18.03
N GLU A 303 -19.79 6.14 -19.19
CA GLU A 303 -18.57 5.86 -19.93
C GLU A 303 -18.08 7.16 -20.58
N SER A 304 -16.82 7.53 -20.35
CA SER A 304 -16.28 8.78 -20.89
C SER A 304 -14.80 8.67 -21.18
N PRO A 305 -14.27 9.32 -22.23
CA PRO A 305 -12.84 9.31 -22.49
C PRO A 305 -12.04 9.87 -21.29
N PRO A 306 -10.88 9.29 -20.97
CA PRO A 306 -10.06 9.78 -19.87
C PRO A 306 -9.66 11.24 -20.10
N THR A 307 -9.68 12.04 -19.04
CA THR A 307 -9.28 13.45 -19.10
C THR A 307 -8.53 13.87 -17.85
N GLN A 308 -7.79 14.97 -17.98
CA GLN A 308 -7.18 15.65 -16.84
C GLN A 308 -7.81 17.02 -16.58
N ASP A 309 -8.74 17.44 -17.44
CA ASP A 309 -9.31 18.76 -17.41
C ASP A 309 -10.61 18.83 -16.61
N PHE A 310 -10.63 19.73 -15.63
CA PHE A 310 -11.77 19.93 -14.76
C PHE A 310 -11.96 21.41 -14.43
N VAL A 311 -13.17 21.73 -13.98
CA VAL A 311 -13.56 23.06 -13.52
C VAL A 311 -14.00 22.94 -12.06
N VAL A 312 -13.32 23.66 -11.17
CA VAL A 312 -13.74 23.80 -9.78
C VAL A 312 -15.02 24.64 -9.74
N THR A 313 -16.05 24.15 -9.06
CA THR A 313 -17.28 24.93 -8.86
C THR A 313 -16.97 26.12 -7.94
N LYS A 314 -17.73 27.23 -8.01
CA LYS A 314 -17.42 28.47 -7.26
C LYS A 314 -17.34 28.33 -5.73
N LYS A 315 -17.56 27.13 -5.17
CA LYS A 315 -17.42 26.84 -3.74
C LYS A 315 -15.95 26.72 -3.36
N ARG A 316 -15.53 27.52 -2.36
CA ARG A 316 -14.18 27.56 -1.78
C ARG A 316 -13.84 26.28 -0.98
N SER A 317 -13.87 25.13 -1.61
CA SER A 317 -13.45 23.89 -0.97
C SER A 317 -11.94 23.88 -0.79
N SER A 318 -11.47 23.62 0.43
CA SER A 318 -10.04 23.44 0.72
C SER A 318 -9.45 22.24 -0.03
N LEU A 319 -10.30 21.37 -0.59
CA LEU A 319 -9.93 20.15 -1.31
C LEU A 319 -8.96 20.38 -2.48
N PHE A 320 -8.95 21.56 -3.10
CA PHE A 320 -8.03 21.89 -4.20
C PHE A 320 -6.82 22.73 -3.78
N SER A 321 -6.68 23.04 -2.49
CA SER A 321 -5.62 23.91 -1.99
C SER A 321 -4.84 23.36 -0.80
N ILE A 322 -5.36 22.34 -0.10
CA ILE A 322 -4.75 21.81 1.12
C ILE A 322 -4.70 20.27 1.10
N PRO A 323 -3.53 19.66 1.35
CA PRO A 323 -2.22 20.31 1.52
C PRO A 323 -1.59 20.77 0.20
N ASN A 324 -2.09 20.29 -0.94
CA ASN A 324 -1.51 20.58 -2.25
C ASN A 324 -2.41 21.52 -3.07
N ALA A 325 -1.79 22.43 -3.83
CA ALA A 325 -2.50 23.22 -4.84
C ALA A 325 -2.73 22.41 -6.12
N ILE A 326 -3.99 22.07 -6.39
CA ILE A 326 -4.42 21.24 -7.51
C ILE A 326 -5.22 22.09 -8.50
N GLY A 327 -4.76 22.13 -9.74
CA GLY A 327 -5.44 22.81 -10.85
C GLY A 327 -5.75 21.82 -11.98
N SER A 328 -6.53 22.26 -12.97
CA SER A 328 -6.81 21.51 -14.20
C SER A 328 -5.50 20.99 -14.83
N GLY A 329 -5.54 19.77 -15.38
CA GLY A 329 -4.37 19.12 -15.96
C GLY A 329 -3.43 18.44 -14.94
N LYS A 330 -3.84 18.31 -13.67
CA LYS A 330 -3.01 17.68 -12.61
C LYS A 330 -3.63 16.46 -11.94
N ILE A 331 -4.79 16.02 -12.40
CA ILE A 331 -5.45 14.79 -11.95
C ILE A 331 -5.81 13.98 -13.18
N PHE A 332 -5.98 12.68 -13.04
CA PHE A 332 -6.40 11.76 -14.08
C PHE A 332 -7.75 11.17 -13.70
N VAL A 333 -8.78 11.55 -14.45
CA VAL A 333 -10.15 11.05 -14.28
C VAL A 333 -10.56 10.21 -15.47
N ASP A 334 -11.39 9.23 -15.20
CA ASP A 334 -11.95 8.33 -16.21
C ASP A 334 -13.22 7.73 -15.66
N ASP A 335 -14.22 7.57 -16.52
CA ASP A 335 -15.59 7.21 -16.18
C ASP A 335 -16.18 8.00 -15.00
N ALA A 336 -17.19 8.79 -15.31
CA ALA A 336 -17.67 9.79 -14.40
C ALA A 336 -19.09 9.53 -13.92
N TRP A 337 -19.60 10.45 -13.11
CA TRP A 337 -20.96 10.39 -12.59
C TRP A 337 -21.77 11.59 -13.06
N VAL A 338 -23.01 11.34 -13.44
CA VAL A 338 -23.99 12.39 -13.76
C VAL A 338 -25.23 12.24 -12.88
N ASP A 339 -26.21 13.12 -13.07
CA ASP A 339 -27.52 13.07 -12.42
C ASP A 339 -27.45 13.10 -10.88
N TRP A 340 -26.45 13.80 -10.33
CA TRP A 340 -26.32 14.03 -8.90
C TRP A 340 -27.55 14.74 -8.33
N ASP A 341 -27.85 14.47 -7.06
CA ASP A 341 -29.00 15.01 -6.37
C ASP A 341 -28.73 16.46 -5.90
N ARG A 342 -29.78 17.23 -5.61
CA ARG A 342 -29.63 18.59 -5.07
C ARG A 342 -28.97 18.61 -3.69
N SER A 343 -29.03 17.50 -2.96
CA SER A 343 -28.33 17.29 -1.69
C SER A 343 -26.82 17.10 -1.85
N ASP A 344 -26.33 16.89 -3.07
CA ASP A 344 -24.90 16.76 -3.35
C ASP A 344 -24.22 18.13 -3.40
N GLU A 345 -23.08 18.20 -2.72
CA GLU A 345 -22.16 19.30 -2.86
C GLU A 345 -21.10 18.95 -3.91
N VAL A 346 -21.26 19.49 -5.12
CA VAL A 346 -20.32 19.30 -6.23
C VAL A 346 -19.15 20.27 -6.10
N PHE A 347 -17.92 19.75 -6.05
CA PHE A 347 -16.71 20.56 -5.94
C PHE A 347 -16.00 20.77 -7.28
N ALA A 348 -16.07 19.80 -8.19
CA ALA A 348 -15.57 19.96 -9.54
C ALA A 348 -16.32 19.06 -10.53
N THR A 349 -16.37 19.52 -11.78
CA THR A 349 -16.85 18.74 -12.92
C THR A 349 -15.79 18.69 -14.01
N THR A 350 -15.89 17.72 -14.92
CA THR A 350 -15.12 17.74 -16.17
C THR A 350 -15.43 19.02 -16.94
N LYS A 351 -14.46 19.52 -17.71
CA LYS A 351 -14.60 20.81 -18.40
C LYS A 351 -15.64 20.77 -19.51
N GLU A 352 -15.65 19.69 -20.30
CA GLU A 352 -16.45 19.57 -21.52
C GLU A 352 -17.82 18.94 -21.24
N THR A 353 -17.83 17.75 -20.65
CA THR A 353 -19.04 16.93 -20.44
C THR A 353 -19.83 17.29 -19.18
N LYS A 354 -19.25 18.10 -18.28
CA LYS A 354 -19.84 18.51 -16.99
C LYS A 354 -20.16 17.34 -16.06
N GLU A 355 -19.44 16.24 -16.17
CA GLU A 355 -19.59 15.10 -15.28
C GLU A 355 -18.87 15.34 -13.95
N LEU A 356 -19.33 14.69 -12.88
CA LEU A 356 -18.77 14.83 -11.54
C LEU A 356 -17.32 14.34 -11.50
N VAL A 357 -16.39 15.23 -11.14
CA VAL A 357 -14.99 14.87 -10.85
C VAL A 357 -14.84 14.56 -9.37
N VAL A 358 -15.41 15.43 -8.53
CA VAL A 358 -15.50 15.21 -7.10
C VAL A 358 -16.69 15.95 -6.49
N GLY A 359 -17.37 15.29 -5.57
CA GLY A 359 -18.43 15.88 -4.76
C GLY A 359 -18.63 15.11 -3.47
N THR A 360 -19.55 15.60 -2.64
CA THR A 360 -19.89 14.96 -1.38
C THR A 360 -21.38 14.89 -1.14
N ARG A 361 -21.79 13.83 -0.44
CA ARG A 361 -23.14 13.69 0.11
C ARG A 361 -23.10 13.42 1.61
N ARG A 362 -23.81 14.22 2.39
CA ARG A 362 -24.04 13.92 3.81
C ARG A 362 -25.19 12.92 3.95
N SER A 363 -24.99 11.91 4.80
CA SER A 363 -26.04 11.00 5.24
C SER A 363 -25.83 10.71 6.72
N GLY A 364 -26.91 10.82 7.52
CA GLY A 364 -26.83 10.70 8.96
C GLY A 364 -25.75 11.57 9.58
N LYS A 365 -24.82 10.94 10.31
CA LYS A 365 -23.69 11.61 10.95
C LYS A 365 -22.43 11.66 10.07
N GLY A 366 -22.40 10.93 8.96
CA GLY A 366 -21.21 10.72 8.13
C GLY A 366 -21.24 11.44 6.79
N LEU A 367 -20.38 10.98 5.88
CA LEU A 367 -20.13 11.62 4.59
C LEU A 367 -19.70 10.60 3.52
N TYR A 368 -20.26 10.72 2.33
CA TYR A 368 -19.70 10.16 1.11
C TYR A 368 -18.86 11.21 0.40
N ILE A 369 -17.63 10.86 0.00
CA ILE A 369 -16.77 11.62 -0.90
C ILE A 369 -16.66 10.79 -2.18
N ILE A 370 -17.22 11.31 -3.26
CA ILE A 370 -17.41 10.59 -4.52
C ILE A 370 -16.48 11.24 -5.53
N THR A 371 -15.66 10.42 -6.20
CA THR A 371 -14.70 10.90 -7.18
C THR A 371 -14.72 10.05 -8.45
N SER A 372 -14.08 10.57 -9.49
CA SER A 372 -13.84 9.85 -10.75
C SER A 372 -12.36 9.61 -11.00
N LEU A 373 -11.56 9.48 -9.94
CA LEU A 373 -10.11 9.26 -10.06
C LEU A 373 -9.83 7.86 -10.58
N ARG A 374 -9.14 7.77 -11.72
CA ARG A 374 -8.62 6.51 -12.24
C ARG A 374 -7.25 6.22 -11.63
N ASN A 375 -7.16 5.14 -10.87
CA ASN A 375 -5.97 4.72 -10.12
C ASN A 375 -5.54 3.28 -10.44
N ASP A 376 -5.71 2.87 -11.71
CA ASP A 376 -5.44 1.53 -12.23
C ASP A 376 -3.96 1.17 -12.36
N GLY A 377 -3.08 2.16 -12.47
CA GLY A 377 -1.67 1.95 -12.75
C GLY A 377 -0.74 2.92 -12.03
N GLN A 378 0.57 2.69 -12.19
CA GLN A 378 1.60 3.54 -11.59
C GLN A 378 1.49 4.99 -12.06
N TYR A 379 1.31 5.19 -13.37
CA TYR A 379 1.22 6.52 -13.97
C TYR A 379 0.01 7.28 -13.44
N THR A 380 -1.19 6.74 -13.60
CA THR A 380 -2.45 7.40 -13.22
C THR A 380 -2.51 7.66 -11.71
N THR A 381 -2.10 6.70 -10.89
CA THR A 381 -1.96 6.91 -9.43
C THR A 381 -0.94 8.00 -9.10
N SER A 382 0.21 8.05 -9.79
CA SER A 382 1.24 9.05 -9.52
C SER A 382 0.75 10.47 -9.82
N VAL A 383 -0.05 10.65 -10.87
CA VAL A 383 -0.71 11.91 -11.22
C VAL A 383 -1.73 12.27 -10.14
N ASN A 384 -2.55 11.32 -9.69
CA ASN A 384 -3.60 11.56 -8.70
C ASN A 384 -3.12 11.71 -7.25
N LYS A 385 -1.89 11.28 -6.94
CA LYS A 385 -1.38 11.15 -5.57
C LYS A 385 -1.57 12.41 -4.72
N ALA A 386 -1.26 13.58 -5.27
CA ALA A 386 -1.38 14.84 -4.53
C ALA A 386 -2.84 15.19 -4.19
N PHE A 387 -3.78 14.85 -5.08
CA PHE A 387 -5.20 15.08 -4.84
C PHE A 387 -5.81 14.01 -3.91
N MET A 388 -5.36 12.76 -4.00
CA MET A 388 -5.70 11.73 -3.00
C MET A 388 -5.30 12.16 -1.58
N GLU A 389 -4.14 12.82 -1.43
CA GLU A 389 -3.72 13.42 -0.16
C GLU A 389 -4.68 14.52 0.29
N ASN A 390 -5.07 15.44 -0.59
CA ASN A 390 -6.08 16.45 -0.26
C ASN A 390 -7.42 15.84 0.18
N ILE A 391 -7.89 14.80 -0.52
CA ILE A 391 -9.12 14.08 -0.17
C ILE A 391 -9.00 13.45 1.22
N MET A 392 -7.88 12.80 1.53
CA MET A 392 -7.67 12.23 2.87
C MET A 392 -7.62 13.30 3.96
N HIS A 393 -6.95 14.43 3.71
CA HIS A 393 -6.94 15.55 4.65
C HIS A 393 -8.34 16.11 4.88
N TYR A 394 -9.09 16.33 3.81
CA TYR A 394 -10.48 16.75 3.89
C TYR A 394 -11.33 15.75 4.66
N ALA A 395 -11.28 14.45 4.32
CA ALA A 395 -12.01 13.40 5.03
C ALA A 395 -11.72 13.43 6.54
N VAL A 396 -10.45 13.50 6.95
CA VAL A 396 -10.07 13.57 8.38
C VAL A 396 -10.66 14.80 9.08
N THR A 397 -10.80 15.93 8.39
CA THR A 397 -11.42 17.15 8.97
C THR A 397 -12.93 17.03 9.15
N GLN A 398 -13.57 16.08 8.46
CA GLN A 398 -15.01 15.84 8.56
C GLN A 398 -15.35 14.81 9.65
N LEU A 399 -14.36 14.08 10.19
CA LEU A 399 -14.54 13.22 11.35
C LEU A 399 -14.83 14.07 12.59
N LYS A 400 -15.92 13.75 13.28
CA LYS A 400 -16.34 14.43 14.51
C LYS A 400 -15.55 14.00 15.73
#